data_AF-A0A2D6DVQ8-F1
#
_entry.id   AF-A0A2D6DVQ8-F1
#
_cell.length_a   1.000
_cell.length_b   1.000
_cell.length_c   1.000
_cell.angle_alpha   90.00
_cell.angle_beta   90.00
_cell.angle_gamma   90.00
#
_symmetry.space_group_name_H-M   'P 1'
#
loop_
_entity.id
_entity.type
_entity.pdbx_description
1 polymer ?
#
loop_
_entity_poly.entity_id
_entity_poly.type
_entity_poly.pdbx_seq_one_letter_code
_entity_poly.pdbx_strand_id
1 'polypeptide(L)'
;MEGDSVEWIGMTAEEALQKNPLVPDSGRYWCYRCKAHNGFDHIIKKTWRARSNDTHEKMSCVRCQASMFNPAKVRPVMYVFLGITLVALLFALALWRDYEDYVAGCLGFAAFFGLIGFMKLYYMTLWLFWARRQRVKSAEQLEEEGRKYIVSFEETRK
;
A
#
# COMPACT_ATOMS: atom_id res chain seq x y z
N MET A 1 -15.28 21.34 23.44
CA MET A 1 -14.72 21.95 22.21
C MET A 1 -13.21 21.84 22.36
N GLU A 2 -12.58 20.89 21.68
CA GLU A 2 -11.13 20.73 21.75
C GLU A 2 -10.63 20.33 20.36
N GLY A 3 -9.69 21.13 19.89
CA GLY A 3 -9.37 21.34 18.49
C GLY A 3 -8.66 20.15 17.85
N ASP A 4 -9.23 19.71 16.73
CA ASP A 4 -8.50 19.03 15.66
C ASP A 4 -7.38 19.96 15.18
N SER A 5 -6.15 19.72 15.62
CA SER A 5 -4.96 20.33 15.04
C SER A 5 -4.35 19.35 14.03
N VAL A 6 -4.62 19.61 12.75
CA VAL A 6 -3.98 18.90 11.63
C VAL A 6 -2.61 19.53 11.41
N GLU A 7 -1.57 18.85 11.87
CA GLU A 7 -0.19 19.23 11.59
C GLU A 7 0.21 18.70 10.20
N TRP A 8 0.20 19.58 9.21
CA TRP A 8 0.62 19.27 7.84
C TRP A 8 2.15 19.25 7.76
N ILE A 9 2.76 18.10 8.07
CA ILE A 9 4.18 17.89 7.74
C ILE A 9 4.23 17.50 6.25
N GLY A 10 4.26 18.52 5.39
CA GLY A 10 4.49 18.33 3.97
C GLY A 10 5.93 17.89 3.72
N MET A 11 6.18 16.60 3.48
CA MET A 11 7.27 16.26 2.57
C MET A 11 6.89 16.89 1.24
N THR A 12 7.65 17.89 0.81
CA THR A 12 7.27 18.75 -0.31
C THR A 12 6.98 17.90 -1.54
N ALA A 13 5.80 18.11 -2.13
CA ALA A 13 5.39 17.47 -3.38
C ALA A 13 6.40 17.67 -4.53
N GLU A 14 7.33 18.61 -4.36
CA GLU A 14 8.37 19.03 -5.29
C GLU A 14 9.46 17.96 -5.51
N GLU A 15 9.89 17.20 -4.50
CA GLU A 15 10.88 16.13 -4.72
C GLU A 15 10.32 14.93 -5.50
N ALA A 16 9.01 14.66 -5.38
CA ALA A 16 8.35 13.56 -6.08
C ALA A 16 8.05 13.88 -7.57
N LEU A 17 7.99 15.17 -7.93
CA LEU A 17 7.64 15.65 -9.27
C LEU A 17 8.82 15.62 -10.27
N GLN A 18 10.07 15.47 -9.82
CA GLN A 18 11.24 15.47 -10.71
C GLN A 18 11.37 14.22 -11.60
N LYS A 19 10.64 13.14 -11.29
CA LYS A 19 10.66 11.89 -12.07
C LYS A 19 9.26 11.55 -12.55
N ASN A 20 9.15 11.24 -13.84
CA ASN A 20 7.92 10.80 -14.49
C ASN A 20 7.15 9.79 -13.60
N PRO A 21 5.93 10.12 -13.14
CA PRO A 21 5.19 9.32 -12.17
C PRO A 21 4.68 8.00 -12.76
N LEU A 22 4.78 7.82 -14.07
CA LEU A 22 4.36 6.61 -14.78
C LEU A 22 5.49 5.59 -14.95
N VAL A 23 6.74 5.96 -14.65
CA VAL A 23 7.88 5.05 -14.70
C VAL A 23 7.86 4.14 -13.46
N PRO A 24 7.78 2.80 -13.61
CA PRO A 24 7.69 1.90 -12.47
C PRO A 24 8.95 1.89 -11.61
N ASP A 25 8.77 2.21 -10.33
CA ASP A 25 9.81 2.12 -9.31
C ASP A 25 9.25 1.45 -8.05
N SER A 26 9.76 0.27 -7.70
CA SER A 26 9.31 -0.44 -6.50
C SER A 26 9.67 0.26 -5.19
N GLY A 27 10.66 1.15 -5.19
CA GLY A 27 11.09 1.92 -4.03
C GLY A 27 10.22 3.14 -3.75
N ARG A 28 9.37 3.56 -4.70
CA ARG A 28 8.48 4.72 -4.56
C ARG A 28 7.07 4.29 -4.14
N TYR A 29 6.38 5.17 -3.41
CA TYR A 29 4.96 4.98 -3.11
C TYR A 29 4.15 5.03 -4.40
N TRP A 30 3.15 4.17 -4.50
CA TRP A 30 2.28 4.06 -5.67
C TRP A 30 0.81 4.09 -5.24
N CYS A 31 0.01 4.82 -6.03
CA CYS A 31 -1.42 4.90 -5.83
C CYS A 31 -2.15 3.92 -6.75
N TYR A 32 -2.92 3.00 -6.18
CA TYR A 32 -3.64 1.98 -6.95
C TYR A 32 -4.78 2.54 -7.81
N ARG A 33 -5.40 3.64 -7.39
CA ARG A 33 -6.47 4.30 -8.16
C ARG A 33 -5.91 5.11 -9.32
N CYS A 34 -4.94 5.96 -9.04
CA CYS A 34 -4.31 6.82 -10.04
C CYS A 34 -3.35 6.06 -10.97
N LYS A 35 -2.90 4.86 -10.57
CA LYS A 35 -1.91 4.05 -11.27
C LYS A 35 -0.63 4.86 -11.58
N ALA A 36 -0.12 5.56 -10.57
CA ALA A 36 1.02 6.46 -10.69
C ALA A 36 1.75 6.65 -9.36
N HIS A 37 3.02 7.05 -9.45
CA HIS A 37 3.86 7.50 -8.32
C HIS A 37 3.63 8.98 -8.02
N ASN A 38 2.50 9.27 -7.38
CA ASN A 38 2.17 10.62 -6.97
C ASN A 38 2.86 11.00 -5.64
N GLY A 39 2.91 12.29 -5.35
CA GLY A 39 3.15 12.76 -3.98
C GLY A 39 2.08 12.23 -3.02
N PHE A 40 2.37 12.30 -1.73
CA PHE A 40 1.44 11.88 -0.68
C PHE A 40 1.32 12.94 0.41
N ASP A 41 0.11 13.09 0.95
CA ASP A 41 -0.12 13.80 2.20
C ASP A 41 0.22 12.85 3.34
N HIS A 42 1.14 13.27 4.22
CA HIS A 42 1.44 12.53 5.44
C HIS A 42 0.41 12.90 6.51
N ILE A 43 -0.65 12.11 6.61
CA ILE A 43 -1.67 12.34 7.63
C ILE A 43 -1.26 11.57 8.89
N ILE A 44 -0.76 12.30 9.88
CA ILE A 44 -0.54 11.78 11.23
C ILE A 44 -1.86 11.91 11.99
N LYS A 45 -2.62 10.83 12.11
CA LYS A 45 -3.75 10.82 13.05
C LYS A 45 -3.22 10.42 14.42
N LYS A 46 -3.11 11.40 15.32
CA LYS A 46 -2.89 11.17 16.76
C LYS A 46 -4.26 10.94 17.40
N THR A 47 -4.54 9.70 17.76
CA THR A 47 -5.72 9.39 18.60
C THR A 47 -5.27 9.33 20.05
N TRP A 48 -5.78 10.26 20.86
CA TRP A 48 -5.54 10.29 22.30
C TRP A 48 -6.56 9.40 23.00
N ARG A 49 -6.11 8.27 23.56
CA ARG A 49 -6.90 7.48 24.53
C ARG A 49 -6.20 7.52 25.88
N ALA A 50 -6.96 7.37 26.95
CA ALA A 50 -6.49 7.47 28.35
C ALA A 50 -5.31 6.52 28.73
N ARG A 51 -4.88 5.62 27.84
CA ARG A 51 -3.79 4.66 28.10
C ARG A 51 -2.97 4.23 26.86
N SER A 52 -3.19 4.79 25.67
CA SER A 52 -2.35 4.55 24.48
C SER A 52 -2.27 5.79 23.60
N ASN A 53 -1.06 6.03 23.07
CA ASN A 53 -0.81 7.01 22.02
C ASN A 53 -0.62 6.22 20.72
N ASP A 54 -1.72 5.99 20.00
CA ASP A 54 -1.64 5.33 18.69
C ASP A 54 -1.42 6.40 17.62
N THR A 55 -0.28 6.29 16.95
CA THR A 55 0.08 7.13 15.80
C THR A 55 -0.23 6.34 14.55
N HIS A 56 -1.33 6.66 13.87
CA HIS A 56 -1.63 6.06 12.57
C HIS A 56 -1.06 6.95 11.47
N GLU A 57 0.05 6.51 10.88
CA GLU A 57 0.61 7.11 9.68
C GLU A 57 -0.12 6.57 8.45
N LYS A 58 -0.84 7.45 7.74
CA LYS A 58 -1.45 7.11 6.45
C LYS A 58 -0.89 7.99 5.36
N MET A 59 -0.17 7.38 4.41
CA MET A 59 0.23 8.04 3.17
C MET A 59 -0.95 8.02 2.18
N SER A 60 -1.59 9.19 2.01
CA SER A 60 -2.74 9.34 1.10
C SER A 60 -2.30 10.06 -0.17
N CYS A 61 -2.77 9.61 -1.33
CA CYS A 61 -2.43 10.22 -2.62
C CYS A 61 -2.97 11.65 -2.69
N VAL A 62 -2.11 12.63 -2.96
CA VAL A 62 -2.53 14.05 -3.06
C VAL A 62 -3.62 14.29 -4.10
N ARG A 63 -3.70 13.45 -5.15
CA ARG A 63 -4.66 13.61 -6.25
C ARG A 63 -6.04 13.05 -5.96
N CYS A 64 -6.13 11.91 -5.28
CA CYS A 64 -7.39 11.18 -5.14
C CYS A 64 -7.69 10.71 -3.71
N GLN A 65 -6.81 11.05 -2.76
CA GLN A 65 -6.90 10.73 -1.33
C GLN A 65 -6.97 9.22 -1.02
N ALA A 66 -6.76 8.36 -2.01
CA ALA A 66 -6.66 6.92 -1.83
C ALA A 66 -5.35 6.56 -1.12
N SER A 67 -5.39 5.48 -0.33
CA SER A 67 -4.19 4.96 0.34
C SER A 67 -3.13 4.59 -0.70
N MET A 68 -1.90 5.00 -0.44
CA MET A 68 -0.73 4.61 -1.22
C MET A 68 0.04 3.53 -0.47
N PHE A 69 0.85 2.76 -1.21
CA PHE A 69 1.76 1.80 -0.61
C PHE A 69 3.09 1.77 -1.36
N ASN A 70 4.13 1.31 -0.67
CA ASN A 70 5.46 1.13 -1.25
C ASN A 70 5.66 -0.36 -1.59
N PRO A 71 5.79 -0.73 -2.88
CA PRO A 71 5.91 -2.13 -3.28
C PRO A 71 7.10 -2.86 -2.66
N ALA A 72 8.27 -2.21 -2.53
CA ALA A 72 9.46 -2.81 -1.93
C ALA A 72 9.27 -3.09 -0.44
N LYS A 73 8.56 -2.22 0.30
CA LYS A 73 8.24 -2.44 1.72
C LYS A 73 7.12 -3.46 1.93
N VAL A 74 6.11 -3.50 1.05
CA VAL A 74 4.96 -4.42 1.18
C VAL A 74 5.35 -5.86 0.85
N ARG A 75 6.23 -6.07 -0.12
CA ARG A 75 6.61 -7.41 -0.62
C ARG A 75 7.12 -8.38 0.47
N PRO A 76 8.12 -8.03 1.32
CA PRO A 76 8.58 -8.96 2.36
C PRO A 76 7.48 -9.26 3.39
N VAL A 77 6.74 -8.24 3.81
CA VAL A 77 5.63 -8.37 4.77
C VAL A 77 4.52 -9.29 4.24
N MET A 78 4.20 -9.17 2.95
CA MET A 78 3.24 -10.05 2.27
C MET A 78 3.68 -11.53 2.36
N TYR A 79 4.93 -11.84 2.04
CA TYR A 79 5.42 -13.23 2.09
C TYR A 79 5.45 -13.78 3.51
N VAL A 80 5.79 -12.97 4.52
CA VAL A 80 5.75 -13.40 5.93
C VAL A 80 4.33 -13.80 6.32
N PHE A 81 3.33 -12.97 6.04
CA PHE A 81 1.95 -13.29 6.39
C PHE A 81 1.41 -14.51 5.65
N LEU A 82 1.69 -14.62 4.35
CA LEU A 82 1.30 -15.80 3.57
C LEU A 82 2.03 -17.07 4.03
N GLY A 83 3.30 -16.96 4.45
CA GLY A 83 4.08 -18.05 5.01
C GLY A 83 3.51 -18.54 6.34
N ILE A 84 3.18 -17.62 7.26
CA ILE A 84 2.51 -17.95 8.53
C ILE A 84 1.18 -18.64 8.27
N THR A 85 0.40 -18.12 7.32
CA THR A 85 -0.88 -18.71 6.91
C THR A 85 -0.70 -20.15 6.43
N LEU A 86 0.27 -20.38 5.54
CA LEU A 86 0.56 -21.71 5.02
C LEU A 86 0.98 -22.68 6.13
N VAL A 87 1.89 -22.26 7.01
CA VAL A 87 2.35 -23.08 8.13
C VAL A 87 1.18 -23.44 9.07
N ALA A 88 0.33 -22.48 9.42
CA ALA A 88 -0.82 -22.74 10.28
C ALA A 88 -1.82 -23.72 9.64
N LEU A 89 -2.04 -23.64 8.32
CA LEU A 89 -2.88 -24.60 7.59
C LEU A 89 -2.27 -26.01 7.59
N LEU A 90 -0.94 -26.14 7.45
CA LEU A 90 -0.26 -27.43 7.52
C LEU A 90 -0.39 -28.06 8.91
N PHE A 91 -0.29 -27.27 9.99
CA PHE A 91 -0.53 -27.74 11.35
C PHE A 91 -1.99 -28.17 11.57
N ALA A 92 -2.96 -27.38 11.10
CA ALA A 92 -4.37 -27.74 11.17
C ALA A 92 -4.65 -29.07 10.45
N LEU A 93 -4.03 -29.29 9.29
CA LEU A 93 -4.16 -30.53 8.52
C LEU A 93 -3.54 -31.73 9.25
N ALA A 94 -2.34 -31.55 9.84
CA ALA A 94 -1.63 -32.60 10.54
C ALA A 94 -2.34 -33.05 11.83
N LEU A 95 -3.03 -32.13 12.50
CA LEU A 95 -3.70 -32.37 13.79
C LEU A 95 -5.21 -32.66 13.65
N TRP A 96 -5.74 -32.68 12.43
CA TRP A 96 -7.18 -32.68 12.13
C TRP A 96 -7.97 -33.80 12.83
N ARG A 97 -7.37 -34.97 13.07
CA ARG A 97 -8.07 -36.14 13.63
C ARG A 97 -8.11 -36.18 15.15
N ASP A 98 -7.05 -35.71 15.82
CA ASP A 98 -6.81 -36.03 17.23
C ASP A 98 -6.97 -34.81 18.15
N TYR A 99 -7.00 -33.59 17.60
CA TYR A 99 -6.94 -32.35 18.40
C TYR A 99 -7.82 -31.24 17.81
N GLU A 100 -9.15 -31.41 17.85
CA GLU A 100 -10.12 -30.45 17.27
C GLU A 100 -9.96 -29.00 17.79
N ASP A 101 -9.73 -28.80 19.09
CA ASP A 101 -9.55 -27.45 19.66
C ASP A 101 -8.30 -26.74 19.11
N TYR A 102 -7.20 -27.49 18.92
CA TYR A 102 -5.96 -26.95 18.34
C TYR A 102 -6.13 -26.65 16.86
N VAL A 103 -6.88 -27.48 16.14
CA VAL A 103 -7.21 -27.28 14.72
C VAL A 103 -8.00 -25.99 14.55
N ALA A 104 -9.02 -25.76 15.38
CA ALA A 104 -9.81 -24.51 15.35
C ALA A 104 -8.92 -23.28 15.60
N GLY A 105 -7.99 -23.37 16.57
CA GLY A 105 -6.99 -22.33 16.83
C GLY A 105 -6.10 -22.05 15.61
N CYS A 106 -5.54 -23.10 15.00
CA CYS A 106 -4.69 -22.98 13.81
C CYS A 106 -5.45 -22.37 12.62
N LEU A 107 -6.70 -22.77 12.40
CA LEU A 107 -7.56 -22.20 11.35
C LEU A 107 -7.88 -20.72 11.61
N GLY A 108 -8.17 -20.34 12.85
CA GLY A 108 -8.38 -18.95 13.22
C GLY A 108 -7.14 -18.09 12.95
N PHE A 109 -5.96 -18.57 13.33
CA PHE A 109 -4.68 -17.93 13.02
C PHE A 109 -4.43 -17.81 11.51
N ALA A 110 -4.66 -18.89 10.77
CA ALA A 110 -4.52 -18.90 9.31
C ALA A 110 -5.48 -17.90 8.65
N ALA A 111 -6.74 -17.83 9.09
CA ALA A 111 -7.72 -16.90 8.55
C ALA A 111 -7.31 -15.44 8.78
N PHE A 112 -6.87 -15.09 9.99
CA PHE A 112 -6.47 -13.73 10.33
C PHE A 112 -5.25 -13.25 9.53
N PHE A 113 -4.15 -14.01 9.57
CA PHE A 113 -2.93 -13.64 8.83
C PHE A 113 -3.11 -13.78 7.32
N GLY A 114 -3.92 -14.76 6.90
CA GLY A 114 -4.28 -14.98 5.50
C GLY A 114 -4.99 -13.76 4.94
N LEU A 115 -6.01 -13.24 5.62
CA LEU A 115 -6.73 -12.05 5.17
C LEU A 115 -5.79 -10.86 4.92
N ILE A 116 -4.88 -10.60 5.86
CA ILE A 116 -3.89 -9.52 5.73
C ILE A 116 -2.91 -9.78 4.58
N GLY A 117 -2.40 -11.01 4.47
CA GLY A 117 -1.48 -11.43 3.43
C GLY A 117 -2.09 -11.34 2.03
N PHE A 118 -3.32 -11.86 1.85
CA PHE A 118 -4.05 -11.83 0.59
C PHE A 118 -4.46 -10.42 0.17
N MET A 119 -4.83 -9.54 1.11
CA MET A 119 -5.06 -8.13 0.81
C MET A 119 -3.80 -7.46 0.26
N LYS A 120 -2.63 -7.71 0.85
CA LYS A 120 -1.35 -7.20 0.33
C LYS A 120 -1.01 -7.80 -1.04
N LEU A 121 -1.27 -9.10 -1.23
CA LEU A 121 -1.08 -9.79 -2.51
C LEU A 121 -1.94 -9.19 -3.62
N TYR A 122 -3.20 -8.84 -3.33
CA TYR A 122 -4.09 -8.17 -4.27
C TYR A 122 -3.51 -6.85 -4.78
N TYR A 123 -3.08 -5.96 -3.87
CA TYR A 123 -2.50 -4.67 -4.25
C TYR A 123 -1.15 -4.84 -4.98
N MET A 124 -0.31 -5.77 -4.55
CA MET A 124 0.93 -6.10 -5.25
C MET A 124 0.68 -6.63 -6.66
N THR A 125 -0.39 -7.39 -6.85
CA THR A 125 -0.80 -7.89 -8.17
C THR A 125 -1.22 -6.74 -9.09
N LEU A 126 -2.02 -5.80 -8.59
CA LEU A 126 -2.37 -4.58 -9.33
C LEU A 126 -1.13 -3.79 -9.75
N TRP A 127 -0.18 -3.63 -8.82
CA TRP A 127 1.10 -2.98 -9.09
C TRP A 127 1.90 -3.72 -10.17
N LEU A 128 2.03 -5.05 -10.08
CA LEU A 128 2.78 -5.85 -11.05
C LEU A 128 2.19 -5.75 -12.46
N PHE A 129 0.86 -5.84 -12.59
CA PHE A 129 0.20 -5.68 -13.89
C PHE A 129 0.42 -4.30 -14.48
N TRP A 130 0.29 -3.26 -13.66
CA TRP A 130 0.58 -1.90 -14.09
C TRP A 130 2.04 -1.74 -14.51
N ALA A 131 2.99 -2.18 -13.68
CA ALA A 131 4.42 -2.05 -13.93
C ALA A 131 4.84 -2.78 -15.20
N ARG A 132 4.29 -3.98 -15.45
CA ARG A 132 4.50 -4.72 -16.69
C ARG A 132 4.02 -3.92 -17.90
N ARG A 133 2.82 -3.34 -17.85
CA ARG A 133 2.28 -2.52 -18.96
C ARG A 133 3.16 -1.31 -19.25
N GLN A 134 3.71 -0.66 -18.23
CA GLN A 134 4.60 0.49 -18.44
C GLN A 134 5.96 0.09 -19.00
N ARG A 135 6.53 -1.03 -18.56
CA ARG A 135 7.83 -1.53 -19.07
C ARG A 135 7.83 -1.93 -20.54
N VAL A 136 6.66 -2.18 -21.13
CA VAL A 136 6.52 -2.52 -22.56
C VAL A 136 6.53 -1.26 -23.43
N LYS A 137 6.27 -0.08 -22.87
CA LYS A 137 6.25 1.19 -23.60
C LYS A 137 7.66 1.68 -23.89
N SER A 138 7.83 2.41 -24.99
CA SER A 138 9.09 3.09 -25.26
C SER A 138 9.33 4.24 -24.27
N ALA A 139 10.58 4.67 -24.13
CA ALA A 139 10.93 5.81 -23.27
C ALA A 139 10.17 7.08 -23.71
N GLU A 140 10.10 7.35 -25.01
CA GLU A 140 9.37 8.49 -25.57
C GLU A 140 7.87 8.45 -25.26
N GLN A 141 7.23 7.29 -25.39
CA GLN A 141 5.83 7.11 -25.05
C GLN A 141 5.57 7.37 -23.56
N LEU A 142 6.44 6.85 -22.69
CA LEU A 142 6.34 7.09 -21.25
C LEU A 142 6.51 8.56 -20.92
N GLU A 143 7.48 9.24 -21.51
CA GLU A 143 7.71 10.67 -21.31
C GLU A 143 6.52 11.52 -21.76
N GLU A 144 5.96 11.23 -22.93
CA GLU A 144 4.79 11.97 -23.44
C GLU A 144 3.57 11.76 -22.52
N GLU A 145 3.29 10.52 -22.13
CA GLU A 145 2.22 10.22 -21.18
C GLU A 145 2.47 10.86 -19.82
N GLY A 146 3.72 10.87 -19.35
CA GLY A 146 4.13 11.50 -18.10
C GLY A 146 3.87 13.00 -18.12
N ARG A 147 4.24 13.70 -19.21
CA ARG A 147 3.95 15.12 -19.39
C ARG A 147 2.45 15.40 -19.39
N LYS A 148 1.67 14.64 -20.19
CA LYS A 148 0.20 14.76 -20.22
C LYS A 148 -0.42 14.52 -18.84
N TYR A 149 0.11 13.55 -18.10
CA TYR A 149 -0.35 13.24 -16.75
C TYR A 149 -0.13 14.41 -15.78
N ILE A 150 1.06 15.03 -15.80
CA ILE A 150 1.41 16.17 -14.95
C ILE A 150 0.52 17.38 -15.28
N VAL A 151 0.36 17.73 -16.56
CA VAL A 151 -0.53 18.84 -16.98
C VAL A 151 -1.96 18.60 -16.49
N SER A 152 -2.51 17.40 -16.68
CA SER A 152 -3.85 17.06 -16.19
C SER A 152 -3.99 17.20 -14.66
N PHE A 153 -2.91 16.96 -13.92
CA PHE A 153 -2.90 17.07 -12.48
C PHE A 153 -2.90 18.52 -12.03
N GLU A 154 -2.10 19.38 -12.68
CA GLU A 154 -2.07 20.82 -12.41
C GLU A 154 -3.40 21.51 -12.73
N GLU A 155 -4.06 21.11 -13.82
CA GLU A 155 -5.40 21.59 -14.17
C GLU A 155 -6.45 21.22 -13.12
N THR A 156 -6.34 20.03 -12.51
CA THR A 156 -7.28 19.61 -11.46
C THR A 156 -7.04 20.37 -10.13
N ARG A 157 -5.91 21.08 -9.98
CA ARG A 157 -5.52 21.79 -8.76
C ARG A 157 -5.82 23.29 -8.81
N LYS A 158 -6.10 23.85 -9.99
CA LYS A 158 -6.53 25.24 -10.20
C LYS A 158 -8.04 25.35 -9.99
#